data_AF-A0A8S3Y0V6-F1
#
_entry.id   AF-A0A8S3Y0V6-F1
#
_cell.length_a   1.000
_cell.length_b   1.000
_cell.length_c   1.000
_cell.angle_alpha   90.00
_cell.angle_beta   90.00
_cell.angle_gamma   90.00
#
_symmetry.space_group_name_H-M   'P 1'
#
loop_
_entity.id
_entity.type
_entity.pdbx_description
1 polymer ?
#
loop_
_entity_poly.entity_id
_entity_poly.type
_entity_poly.pdbx_seq_one_letter_code
_entity_poly.pdbx_strand_id
1 'polypeptide(L)'
;MRQTREEFRAFREELRDIRTLVSKCDARLDKLENMVQTILESQEQYGSQGFKIEILKLESTVNQLQADLNDRDQELLANDVELSGIPEESREKPTHLVLSVVTKFGIHLEKKELVHCMRIKRICHTVVNSRVRLILDFGGFVINRFKVLSK
;
A
#
# COMPACT_ATOMS: atom_id res chain seq x y z
N MET A 1 26.42 -42.67 -71.17
CA MET A 1 27.23 -43.24 -70.07
C MET A 1 27.93 -42.18 -69.19
N ARG A 2 28.36 -41.01 -69.70
CA ARG A 2 28.92 -39.92 -68.85
C ARG A 2 27.84 -39.10 -68.15
N GLN A 3 26.82 -38.66 -68.88
CA GLN A 3 25.70 -37.87 -68.36
C GLN A 3 24.95 -38.57 -67.20
N THR A 4 24.66 -39.87 -67.33
CA THR A 4 24.04 -40.65 -66.25
C THR A 4 24.93 -40.72 -64.99
N ARG A 5 26.26 -40.76 -65.14
CA ARG A 5 27.18 -40.75 -63.99
C ARG A 5 27.20 -39.40 -63.28
N GLU A 6 27.03 -38.31 -64.02
CA GLU A 6 26.93 -36.95 -63.46
C GLU A 6 25.60 -36.78 -62.72
N GLU A 7 24.49 -37.27 -63.29
CA GLU A 7 23.18 -37.30 -62.63
C GLU A 7 23.18 -38.16 -61.36
N PHE A 8 23.81 -39.34 -61.39
CA PHE A 8 23.98 -40.17 -60.19
C PHE A 8 24.86 -39.50 -59.12
N ARG A 9 25.81 -38.65 -59.52
CA ARG A 9 26.66 -37.89 -58.60
C ARG A 9 25.86 -36.75 -57.95
N ALA A 10 25.10 -36.01 -58.75
CA ALA A 10 24.22 -34.94 -58.27
C ALA A 10 23.15 -35.48 -57.32
N PHE A 11 22.50 -36.59 -57.67
CA PHE A 11 21.51 -37.24 -56.80
C PHE A 11 22.10 -37.69 -55.46
N ARG A 12 23.36 -38.19 -55.44
CA ARG A 12 24.05 -38.53 -54.19
C ARG A 12 24.38 -37.31 -53.34
N GLU A 13 24.58 -36.15 -53.96
CA GLU A 13 24.80 -34.88 -53.26
C GLU A 13 23.49 -34.39 -52.64
N GLU A 14 22.39 -34.39 -53.38
CA GLU A 14 21.06 -34.07 -52.86
C GLU A 14 20.64 -34.99 -51.70
N LEU A 15 20.90 -36.30 -51.79
CA LEU A 15 20.64 -37.24 -50.70
C LEU A 15 21.49 -36.93 -49.45
N ARG A 16 22.71 -36.42 -49.61
CA ARG A 16 23.53 -35.98 -48.48
C ARG A 16 22.94 -34.72 -47.87
N ASP A 17 22.53 -33.76 -48.68
CA ASP A 17 21.93 -32.52 -48.21
C ASP A 17 20.63 -32.77 -47.44
N ILE A 18 19.74 -33.61 -47.98
CA ILE A 18 18.52 -34.04 -47.29
C ILE A 18 18.86 -34.69 -45.96
N ARG A 19 19.86 -35.59 -45.91
CA ARG A 19 20.29 -36.22 -44.66
C ARG A 19 20.76 -35.20 -43.63
N THR A 20 21.51 -34.18 -44.04
CA THR A 20 21.93 -33.11 -43.12
C THR A 20 20.76 -32.25 -42.65
N LEU A 21 19.78 -31.98 -43.52
CA LEU A 21 18.57 -31.23 -43.16
C LEU A 21 17.71 -31.99 -42.16
N VAL A 22 17.50 -33.30 -42.38
CA VAL A 22 16.77 -34.17 -41.46
C VAL A 22 17.45 -34.18 -40.09
N SER A 23 18.77 -34.39 -40.06
CA SER A 23 19.52 -34.35 -38.79
C SER A 23 19.44 -33.00 -38.06
N LYS A 24 19.40 -31.88 -38.81
CA LYS A 24 19.18 -30.55 -38.23
C LYS A 24 17.75 -30.37 -37.72
N CYS A 25 16.76 -30.94 -38.39
CA CYS A 25 15.37 -30.93 -37.94
C CYS A 25 15.21 -31.74 -36.66
N ASP A 26 15.80 -32.94 -36.58
CA ASP A 26 15.78 -33.78 -35.38
C ASP A 26 16.35 -33.03 -34.18
N ALA A 27 17.53 -32.42 -34.33
CA ALA A 27 18.14 -31.62 -33.26
C ALA A 27 17.32 -30.38 -32.86
N ARG A 28 16.47 -29.84 -33.76
CA ARG A 28 15.54 -28.75 -33.43
C ARG A 28 14.30 -29.27 -32.73
N LEU A 29 13.80 -30.45 -33.12
CA LEU A 29 12.68 -31.12 -32.46
C LEU A 29 13.07 -31.51 -31.03
N ASP A 30 14.24 -32.10 -30.81
CA ASP A 30 14.74 -32.42 -29.47
C ASP A 30 14.79 -31.17 -28.57
N LYS A 31 15.24 -30.03 -29.11
CA LYS A 31 15.25 -28.77 -28.35
C LYS A 31 13.85 -28.28 -28.00
N LEU A 32 12.91 -28.37 -28.95
CA LEU A 32 11.52 -27.98 -28.71
C LEU A 32 10.86 -28.90 -27.68
N GLU A 33 11.08 -30.20 -27.77
CA GLU A 33 10.59 -31.19 -26.80
C GLU A 33 11.10 -30.88 -25.39
N ASN A 34 12.41 -30.64 -25.24
CA ASN A 34 13.00 -30.27 -23.95
C ASN A 34 12.45 -28.94 -23.40
N MET A 35 12.22 -27.94 -24.26
CA MET A 35 11.61 -26.67 -23.86
C MET A 35 10.16 -26.85 -23.40
N VAL A 36 9.37 -27.62 -24.15
CA VAL A 36 7.98 -27.92 -23.79
C VAL A 36 7.91 -28.67 -22.46
N GLN A 37 8.78 -29.67 -22.27
CA GLN A 37 8.88 -30.41 -21.01
C GLN A 37 9.17 -29.47 -19.82
N THR A 38 10.13 -28.55 -19.97
CA THR A 38 10.47 -27.57 -18.93
C THR A 38 9.29 -26.62 -18.61
N ILE A 39 8.55 -26.20 -19.64
CA ILE A 39 7.36 -25.34 -19.47
C ILE A 39 6.24 -26.09 -18.76
N LEU A 40 6.01 -27.35 -19.09
CA LEU A 40 4.99 -28.17 -18.43
C LEU A 40 5.35 -28.44 -16.97
N GLU A 41 6.60 -28.83 -16.68
CA GLU A 41 7.07 -29.06 -15.31
C GLU A 41 6.99 -27.79 -14.45
N SER A 42 7.35 -26.62 -15.02
CA SER A 42 7.17 -25.36 -14.32
C SER A 42 5.68 -25.00 -14.14
N GLN A 43 4.82 -25.24 -15.13
CA GLN A 43 3.37 -25.02 -14.97
C GLN A 43 2.72 -25.93 -13.94
N GLU A 44 3.18 -27.17 -13.77
CA GLU A 44 2.70 -28.07 -12.72
C GLU A 44 3.13 -27.61 -11.33
N GLN A 45 4.38 -27.15 -11.17
CA GLN A 45 4.88 -26.58 -9.91
C GLN A 45 4.18 -25.25 -9.54
N TYR A 46 3.85 -24.43 -10.54
CA TYR A 46 3.12 -23.17 -10.39
C TYR A 46 1.62 -23.30 -10.72
N GLY A 47 1.04 -24.49 -10.52
CA GLY A 47 -0.36 -24.74 -10.81
C GLY A 47 -1.26 -23.66 -10.19
N SER A 48 -2.17 -23.12 -11.01
CA SER A 48 -3.06 -21.96 -10.76
C SER A 48 -3.74 -21.91 -9.39
N GLN A 49 -3.82 -23.02 -8.66
CA GLN A 49 -4.38 -23.13 -7.31
C GLN A 49 -3.44 -22.56 -6.24
N GLY A 50 -2.13 -22.84 -6.30
CA GLY A 50 -1.16 -22.39 -5.30
C GLY A 50 -1.01 -20.86 -5.29
N PHE A 51 -0.84 -20.28 -6.49
CA PHE A 51 -0.74 -18.84 -6.67
C PHE A 51 -2.03 -18.12 -6.25
N LYS A 52 -3.20 -18.69 -6.52
CA LYS A 52 -4.48 -18.13 -6.09
C LYS A 52 -4.63 -18.14 -4.57
N ILE A 53 -4.20 -19.20 -3.89
CA ILE A 53 -4.21 -19.28 -2.42
C ILE A 53 -3.26 -18.25 -1.82
N GLU A 54 -2.08 -18.08 -2.41
CA GLU A 54 -1.09 -17.12 -1.93
C GLU A 54 -1.54 -15.67 -2.13
N ILE A 55 -2.17 -15.35 -3.28
CA ILE A 55 -2.82 -14.06 -3.51
C ILE A 55 -3.92 -13.81 -2.49
N LEU A 56 -4.83 -14.78 -2.26
CA LEU A 56 -5.92 -14.61 -1.30
C LEU A 56 -5.41 -14.40 0.14
N LYS A 57 -4.32 -15.09 0.51
CA LYS A 57 -3.66 -14.87 1.81
C LYS A 57 -3.09 -13.47 1.89
N LEU A 58 -2.39 -13.02 0.85
CA LEU A 58 -1.79 -11.69 0.80
C LEU A 58 -2.87 -10.59 0.85
N GLU A 59 -3.94 -10.72 0.08
CA GLU A 59 -5.10 -9.81 0.10
C GLU A 59 -5.76 -9.76 1.48
N SER A 60 -5.93 -10.91 2.13
CA SER A 60 -6.44 -10.97 3.50
C SER A 60 -5.54 -10.23 4.49
N THR A 61 -4.23 -10.43 4.41
CA THR A 61 -3.26 -9.70 5.26
C THR A 61 -3.29 -8.20 5.00
N VAL A 62 -3.39 -7.77 3.74
CA VAL A 62 -3.50 -6.35 3.40
C VAL A 62 -4.77 -5.74 4.00
N ASN A 63 -5.91 -6.43 3.88
CA ASN A 63 -7.17 -5.96 4.44
C ASN A 63 -7.13 -5.86 5.98
N GLN A 64 -6.50 -6.84 6.65
CA GLN A 64 -6.30 -6.80 8.10
C GLN A 64 -5.42 -5.60 8.51
N LEU A 65 -4.30 -5.39 7.83
CA LEU A 65 -3.41 -4.27 8.13
C LEU A 65 -4.07 -2.92 7.88
N GLN A 66 -4.91 -2.81 6.85
CA GLN A 66 -5.70 -1.60 6.60
C GLN A 66 -6.72 -1.33 7.71
N ALA A 67 -7.38 -2.38 8.22
CA ALA A 67 -8.28 -2.24 9.36
C ALA A 67 -7.53 -1.79 10.62
N ASP A 68 -6.41 -2.42 10.95
CA ASP A 68 -5.57 -2.06 12.10
C ASP A 68 -5.05 -0.63 12.04
N LEU A 69 -4.69 -0.14 10.85
CA LEU A 69 -4.28 1.25 10.64
C LEU A 69 -5.44 2.22 10.86
N ASN A 70 -6.61 1.91 10.31
CA ASN A 70 -7.80 2.73 10.50
C ASN A 70 -8.20 2.81 11.98
N ASP A 71 -8.14 1.69 12.71
CA ASP A 71 -8.46 1.65 14.13
C ASP A 71 -7.46 2.49 14.95
N ARG A 72 -6.16 2.35 14.69
CA ARG A 72 -5.12 3.18 15.31
C ARG A 72 -5.28 4.67 14.99
N ASP A 73 -5.60 5.02 13.74
CA ASP A 73 -5.82 6.41 13.36
C ASP A 73 -7.04 7.00 14.07
N GLN A 74 -8.11 6.22 14.23
CA GLN A 74 -9.28 6.64 15.01
C GLN A 74 -8.96 6.80 16.49
N GLU A 75 -8.14 5.92 17.07
CA GLU A 75 -7.67 6.06 18.46
C GLU A 75 -6.82 7.33 18.64
N LEU A 76 -5.93 7.65 17.70
CA LEU A 76 -5.15 8.89 17.72
C LEU A 76 -6.06 10.12 17.62
N LEU A 77 -7.10 10.08 16.79
CA LEU A 77 -8.09 11.17 16.70
C LEU A 77 -8.93 11.33 17.97
N ALA A 78 -9.11 10.28 18.77
CA ALA A 78 -9.83 10.39 20.05
C ALA A 78 -9.06 11.24 21.08
N ASN A 79 -7.73 11.30 20.96
CA ASN A 79 -6.87 12.14 21.79
C ASN A 79 -6.80 13.60 21.30
N ASP A 80 -7.33 13.88 20.11
CA ASP A 80 -7.40 15.22 19.54
C ASP A 80 -8.66 15.97 20.03
N VAL A 81 -8.47 17.08 20.74
CA VAL A 81 -9.56 17.95 21.21
C VAL A 81 -9.58 19.25 20.40
N GLU A 82 -10.72 19.57 19.79
CA GLU A 82 -10.92 20.82 19.04
C GLU A 82 -11.74 21.82 19.86
N LEU A 83 -11.13 22.96 20.21
CA LEU A 83 -11.81 24.10 20.82
C LEU A 83 -12.21 25.11 19.75
N SER A 84 -13.50 25.42 19.65
CA SER A 84 -14.04 26.41 18.70
C SER A 84 -14.54 27.65 19.42
N GLY A 85 -14.68 28.78 18.70
CA GLY A 85 -15.27 30.01 19.25
C GLY A 85 -14.30 30.90 20.01
N ILE A 86 -12.99 30.70 19.83
CA ILE A 86 -11.98 31.51 20.52
C ILE A 86 -11.64 32.74 19.64
N PRO A 87 -11.77 33.97 20.17
CA PRO A 87 -11.39 35.19 19.45
C PRO A 87 -9.88 35.23 19.18
N GLU A 88 -9.48 35.69 17.99
CA GLU A 88 -8.06 35.84 17.62
C GLU A 88 -7.49 37.13 18.21
N GLU A 89 -6.56 37.00 19.16
CA GLU A 89 -5.80 38.13 19.69
C GLU A 89 -4.33 38.07 19.24
N SER A 90 -3.75 39.24 18.94
CA SER A 90 -2.36 39.34 18.49
C SER A 90 -1.40 38.99 19.61
N ARG A 91 -0.44 38.09 19.34
CA ARG A 91 0.62 37.60 20.25
C ARG A 91 0.18 36.65 21.37
N GLU A 92 -0.99 36.03 21.26
CA GLU A 92 -1.42 35.01 22.21
C GLU A 92 -0.68 33.67 22.01
N LYS A 93 -0.25 33.03 23.12
CA LYS A 93 0.25 31.65 23.09
C LYS A 93 -0.92 30.70 23.28
N PRO A 94 -1.23 29.82 22.30
CA PRO A 94 -2.44 29.00 22.33
C PRO A 94 -2.45 27.99 23.50
N THR A 95 -1.28 27.61 24.02
CA THR A 95 -1.16 26.76 25.21
C THR A 95 -1.72 27.41 26.48
N HIS A 96 -1.49 28.70 26.70
CA HIS A 96 -1.98 29.41 27.89
C HIS A 96 -3.50 29.63 27.84
N LEU A 97 -4.02 29.90 26.66
CA LEU A 97 -5.44 30.02 26.40
C LEU A 97 -6.17 28.73 26.75
N VAL A 98 -5.65 27.60 26.27
CA VAL A 98 -6.25 26.29 26.49
C VAL A 98 -6.27 25.93 27.96
N LEU A 99 -5.16 26.12 28.68
CA LEU A 99 -5.12 25.91 30.14
C LEU A 99 -6.17 26.76 30.86
N SER A 100 -6.34 28.01 30.44
CA SER A 100 -7.34 28.93 31.01
C SER A 100 -8.77 28.48 30.73
N VAL A 101 -9.04 27.97 29.53
CA VAL A 101 -10.35 27.45 29.11
C VAL A 101 -10.68 26.16 29.86
N VAL A 102 -9.73 25.22 29.92
CA VAL A 102 -9.90 23.92 30.57
C VAL A 102 -10.11 24.08 32.08
N THR A 103 -9.42 25.03 32.72
CA THR A 103 -9.65 25.40 34.13
C THR A 103 -11.08 25.93 34.36
N LYS A 104 -11.63 26.70 33.41
CA LYS A 104 -13.03 27.18 33.50
C LYS A 104 -14.05 26.05 33.34
N PHE A 105 -13.69 24.96 32.66
CA PHE A 105 -14.51 23.75 32.57
C PHE A 105 -14.34 22.82 33.78
N GLY A 106 -13.55 23.20 34.79
CA GLY A 106 -13.32 22.41 36.00
C GLY A 106 -12.37 21.23 35.79
N ILE A 107 -11.60 21.24 34.71
CA ILE A 107 -10.60 20.21 34.42
C ILE A 107 -9.23 20.81 34.79
N HIS A 108 -8.47 20.08 35.59
CA HIS A 108 -7.08 20.43 35.89
C HIS A 108 -6.19 19.71 34.89
N LEU A 109 -5.52 20.51 34.05
CA LEU A 109 -4.63 20.00 33.01
C LEU A 109 -3.30 20.72 33.15
N GLU A 110 -2.21 19.96 33.24
CA GLU A 110 -0.86 20.51 33.32
C GLU A 110 -0.25 20.71 31.94
N LYS A 111 0.72 21.64 31.84
CA LYS A 111 1.44 21.88 30.58
C LYS A 111 2.17 20.64 30.04
N LYS A 112 2.52 19.68 30.90
CA LYS A 112 3.19 18.43 30.54
C LYS A 112 2.29 17.42 29.86
N GLU A 113 0.97 17.52 30.07
CA GLU A 113 -0.05 16.64 29.48
C GLU A 113 -0.46 17.10 28.07
N LEU A 114 -0.05 18.33 27.69
CA LEU A 114 -0.21 18.87 26.35
C LEU A 114 0.96 18.44 25.47
N VAL A 115 0.71 17.55 24.50
CA VAL A 115 1.71 17.16 23.49
C VAL A 115 1.89 18.29 22.50
N HIS A 116 0.77 18.75 21.92
CA HIS A 116 0.79 19.76 20.90
C HIS A 116 -0.47 20.61 20.93
N CYS A 117 -0.30 21.90 20.65
CA CYS A 117 -1.40 22.86 20.60
C CYS A 117 -1.16 23.82 19.46
N MET A 118 -2.05 23.81 18.47
CA MET A 118 -1.97 24.69 17.32
C MET A 118 -3.33 25.32 16.98
N ARG A 119 -3.28 26.54 16.47
CA ARG A 119 -4.46 27.24 15.96
C ARG A 119 -4.65 26.83 14.50
N ILE A 120 -5.79 26.22 14.18
CA ILE A 120 -6.15 25.84 12.81
C ILE A 120 -6.99 26.96 12.22
N LYS A 121 -6.46 27.64 11.21
CA LYS A 121 -7.23 28.58 10.40
C LYS A 121 -7.88 27.83 9.24
N ARG A 122 -9.21 27.81 9.18
CA ARG A 122 -9.89 27.56 7.91
C ARG A 122 -9.89 28.86 7.11
N ILE A 123 -9.59 28.78 5.81
CA ILE A 123 -9.72 29.90 4.89
C ILE A 123 -11.23 30.16 4.75
N CYS A 124 -11.77 31.01 5.62
CA CYS A 124 -13.13 31.53 5.50
C CYS A 124 -13.04 33.05 5.45
N HIS A 125 -13.35 33.61 4.28
CA HIS A 125 -13.63 35.03 4.14
C HIS A 125 -14.73 35.39 5.15
N THR A 126 -14.56 36.49 5.88
CA THR A 126 -15.51 37.05 6.87
C THR A 126 -15.50 36.42 8.29
N VAL A 127 -14.55 36.88 9.13
CA VAL A 127 -14.68 37.15 10.59
C VAL A 127 -14.97 35.97 11.57
N VAL A 128 -13.94 35.69 12.40
CA VAL A 128 -13.95 35.34 13.84
C VAL A 128 -14.60 34.01 14.26
N ASN A 129 -14.11 32.89 13.73
CA ASN A 129 -14.25 31.60 14.43
C ASN A 129 -12.99 30.77 14.21
N SER A 130 -11.95 31.10 14.98
CA SER A 130 -10.71 30.34 14.96
C SER A 130 -10.84 29.12 15.86
N ARG A 131 -10.31 27.99 15.38
CA ARG A 131 -10.33 26.72 16.10
C ARG A 131 -8.93 26.41 16.61
N VAL A 132 -8.82 25.86 17.80
CA VAL A 132 -7.56 25.39 18.37
C VAL A 132 -7.67 23.87 18.47
N ARG A 133 -6.76 23.16 17.80
CA ARG A 133 -6.63 21.71 17.95
C ARG A 133 -5.54 21.42 18.99
N LEU A 134 -5.87 20.52 19.89
CA LEU A 134 -5.04 20.02 20.96
C LEU A 134 -4.81 18.55 20.74
N ILE A 135 -3.56 18.12 20.89
CA ILE A 135 -3.19 16.71 20.97
C ILE A 135 -2.78 16.49 22.43
N LEU A 136 -3.52 15.63 23.12
CA LEU A 136 -3.33 15.33 24.53
C LEU A 136 -2.77 13.91 24.67
N ASP A 137 -1.78 13.71 25.55
CA ASP A 137 -1.28 12.37 25.83
C ASP A 137 -2.08 11.79 26.99
N PHE A 138 -3.13 11.05 26.67
CA PHE A 138 -3.85 10.28 27.67
C PHE A 138 -3.23 8.91 27.75
N GLY A 139 -2.25 8.74 28.65
CA GLY A 139 -1.71 7.43 29.04
C GLY A 139 -2.76 6.53 29.70
N GLY A 140 -3.79 6.12 28.95
CA GLY A 140 -4.89 5.25 29.36
C GLY A 140 -6.14 5.93 29.92
N PHE A 141 -6.25 7.27 29.89
CA PHE A 141 -7.42 7.98 30.43
C PHE A 141 -8.38 8.41 29.31
N VAL A 142 -9.33 7.54 28.99
CA VAL A 142 -10.41 7.81 28.02
C VAL A 142 -11.26 8.99 28.51
N ILE A 143 -11.15 10.16 27.89
CA ILE A 143 -12.04 11.30 28.16
C ILE A 143 -13.42 11.01 27.53
N ASN A 144 -14.24 10.26 28.27
CA ASN A 144 -15.63 9.95 27.90
C ASN A 144 -16.62 11.11 28.16
N ARG A 145 -16.15 12.36 28.34
CA ARG A 145 -17.00 13.47 28.85
C ARG A 145 -16.93 14.81 28.13
N PHE A 146 -16.71 14.83 26.81
CA PHE A 146 -17.05 16.02 26.02
C PHE A 146 -18.19 15.74 25.04
N LYS A 147 -19.42 15.75 25.59
CA LYS A 147 -20.62 15.92 24.79
C LYS A 147 -20.71 17.40 24.42
N VAL A 148 -20.15 17.77 23.27
CA VAL A 148 -20.27 19.13 22.73
C VAL A 148 -21.76 19.38 22.46
N LEU A 149 -22.38 20.17 23.34
CA LEU A 149 -23.69 20.76 23.13
C LEU A 149 -23.57 21.74 21.98
N SER A 150 -23.87 21.26 20.76
CA SER A 150 -24.16 22.12 19.63
C SER A 150 -25.62 22.58 19.77
N LYS A 151 -25.82 23.89 19.98
CA LYS A 151 -27.06 24.59 19.68
C LYS A 151 -26.79 25.51 18.50
#